data_AF-A0A2Z6U5L8-F1
#
_entry.id   AF-A0A2Z6U5L8-F1
#
_cell.length_a   1.000
_cell.length_b   1.000
_cell.length_c   1.000
_cell.angle_alpha   90.00
_cell.angle_beta   90.00
_cell.angle_gamma   90.00
#
_symmetry.space_group_name_H-M   'P 1'
#
loop_
_entity.id
_entity.type
_entity.pdbx_description
1 polymer ?
#
loop_
_entity_poly.entity_id
_entity_poly.type
_entity_poly.pdbx_seq_one_letter_code
_entity_poly.pdbx_strand_id
1 'polypeptide(L)'
;MSEIAIKYDLNYWLEVSGTLGSADALFAKALQISNQRDRLVLLNKAANLGHAQSQFEIALNSPSQTKTRLFNESAKQGYLPAVIALGKLYYESGDLALAQKWLSQSASIDGLSAFKLAKLHWQQHEPEQALSLFEQSALLGYTKAKEYLTALNTFTQMEFVEWHQSAFIEPGNGQNSFNELPLTSLISRTRDQYAKCDQTIEVVATSLESLVQANLFINKFKQDERLKGLNICFNKPVWLSSDSFVCESGTKDNDRLVCDLTYLSSAKRVPMFSNLIIFEQEGKANVNNGIMYIDMADQYSVFVHELAHFAGFVDEYALPKHLAHYHCERAKAPNLILLGEISYSPMLQAKNWQEKLSELKMLDPSDERIGFSQSSTCIKAKMRAFKPSKAMTFMEFHDVEYIPRIYVELWQEVIEKQRNNKPILTNLAISAYENENAEMALYWENVQSQLAAMLAKR
;
A
#
# COMPACT_ATOMS: atom_id res chain seq x y z
N MET A 1 -15.00 10.67 -54.36
CA MET A 1 -14.68 9.29 -54.84
C MET A 1 -14.27 8.38 -53.70
N SER A 2 -13.23 8.74 -52.93
CA SER A 2 -12.80 8.02 -51.71
C SER A 2 -13.95 7.63 -50.77
N GLU A 3 -14.80 8.58 -50.36
CA GLU A 3 -15.96 8.32 -49.48
C GLU A 3 -16.91 7.25 -50.02
N ILE A 4 -17.18 7.25 -51.33
CA ILE A 4 -18.03 6.25 -52.00
C ILE A 4 -17.33 4.89 -52.01
N ALA A 5 -16.02 4.87 -52.29
CA ALA A 5 -15.22 3.65 -52.27
C ALA A 5 -15.16 3.01 -50.88
N ILE A 6 -15.05 3.83 -49.83
CA ILE A 6 -15.09 3.40 -48.42
C ILE A 6 -16.49 2.89 -48.05
N LYS A 7 -17.54 3.66 -48.35
CA LYS A 7 -18.93 3.32 -47.99
C LYS A 7 -19.42 1.99 -48.60
N TYR A 8 -18.96 1.65 -49.79
CA TYR A 8 -19.35 0.43 -50.51
C TYR A 8 -18.23 -0.63 -50.59
N ASP A 9 -17.17 -0.48 -49.79
CA ASP A 9 -16.02 -1.41 -49.69
C ASP A 9 -15.36 -1.78 -51.03
N LEU A 10 -15.33 -0.82 -51.96
CA LEU A 10 -14.97 -1.04 -53.36
C LEU A 10 -13.45 -1.15 -53.53
N ASN A 11 -12.93 -2.35 -53.32
CA ASN A 11 -11.51 -2.75 -53.37
C ASN A 11 -10.65 -2.05 -54.45
N TYR A 12 -11.14 -1.96 -55.69
CA TYR A 12 -10.45 -1.30 -56.80
C TYR A 12 -10.40 0.23 -56.61
N TRP A 13 -11.52 0.85 -56.23
CA TRP A 13 -11.60 2.30 -56.04
C TRP A 13 -10.90 2.78 -54.76
N LEU A 14 -10.78 1.94 -53.73
CA LEU A 14 -9.92 2.21 -52.57
C LEU A 14 -8.45 2.30 -52.98
N GLU A 15 -8.01 1.41 -53.87
CA GLU A 15 -6.63 1.39 -54.37
C GLU A 15 -6.32 2.60 -55.25
N VAL A 16 -7.20 2.91 -56.22
CA VAL A 16 -7.10 4.11 -57.06
C VAL A 16 -7.16 5.40 -56.23
N SER A 17 -8.04 5.46 -55.22
CA SER A 17 -8.09 6.63 -54.33
C SER A 17 -6.82 6.76 -53.48
N GLY A 18 -6.26 5.63 -53.04
CA GLY A 18 -5.03 5.60 -52.25
C GLY A 18 -3.77 5.97 -53.03
N THR A 19 -3.65 5.57 -54.30
CA THR A 19 -2.54 6.02 -55.18
C THR A 19 -2.64 7.50 -55.52
N LEU A 20 -3.84 8.06 -55.53
CA LEU A 20 -4.11 9.51 -55.65
C LEU A 20 -3.94 10.28 -54.32
N GLY A 21 -3.45 9.63 -53.25
CA GLY A 21 -3.11 10.29 -51.98
C GLY A 21 -4.23 10.37 -50.93
N SER A 22 -5.36 9.67 -51.11
CA SER A 22 -6.39 9.58 -50.06
C SER A 22 -5.92 8.70 -48.90
N ALA A 23 -5.61 9.34 -47.77
CA ALA A 23 -5.14 8.67 -46.56
C ALA A 23 -6.20 7.72 -45.98
N ASP A 24 -7.49 8.11 -46.01
CA ASP A 24 -8.61 7.28 -45.55
C ASP A 24 -8.81 6.04 -46.41
N ALA A 25 -8.65 6.16 -47.74
CA ALA A 25 -8.76 5.02 -48.65
C ALA A 25 -7.60 4.02 -48.46
N LEU A 26 -6.39 4.50 -48.18
CA LEU A 26 -5.25 3.65 -47.81
C LEU A 26 -5.48 2.95 -46.47
N PHE A 27 -6.07 3.63 -45.49
CA PHE A 27 -6.43 3.03 -44.20
C PHE A 27 -7.53 1.96 -44.36
N ALA A 28 -8.62 2.27 -45.07
CA ALA A 28 -9.69 1.31 -45.34
C ALA A 28 -9.18 0.06 -46.08
N LYS A 29 -8.35 0.23 -47.11
CA LYS A 29 -7.66 -0.89 -47.78
C LYS A 29 -6.77 -1.68 -46.80
N ALA A 30 -6.08 -1.01 -45.86
CA ALA A 30 -5.25 -1.68 -44.86
C ALA A 30 -6.06 -2.55 -43.88
N LEU A 31 -7.33 -2.23 -43.61
CA LEU A 31 -8.22 -3.06 -42.78
C LEU A 31 -8.63 -4.37 -43.48
N GLN A 32 -8.66 -4.38 -44.81
CA GLN A 32 -8.99 -5.57 -45.62
C GLN A 32 -7.82 -6.57 -45.76
N ILE A 33 -6.59 -6.15 -45.46
CA ILE A 33 -5.39 -6.95 -45.68
C ILE A 33 -5.04 -7.79 -44.45
N SER A 34 -5.10 -9.13 -44.61
CA SER A 34 -4.68 -10.09 -43.57
C SER A 34 -3.15 -10.19 -43.40
N ASN A 35 -2.36 -9.88 -44.43
CA ASN A 35 -0.90 -9.88 -44.34
C ASN A 35 -0.39 -8.67 -43.54
N GLN A 36 0.22 -8.92 -42.38
CA GLN A 36 0.71 -7.89 -41.48
C GLN A 36 1.73 -6.94 -42.14
N ARG A 37 2.59 -7.42 -43.04
CA ARG A 37 3.60 -6.58 -43.72
C ARG A 37 2.94 -5.60 -44.68
N ASP A 38 2.06 -6.10 -45.54
CA ASP A 38 1.38 -5.30 -46.56
C ASP A 38 0.41 -4.29 -45.91
N ARG A 39 -0.28 -4.72 -44.83
CA ARG A 39 -1.08 -3.83 -43.97
C ARG A 39 -0.23 -2.70 -43.37
N LEU A 40 0.94 -3.01 -42.80
CA LEU A 40 1.85 -2.00 -42.25
C LEU A 40 2.38 -1.04 -43.33
N VAL A 41 2.62 -1.49 -44.55
CA VAL A 41 3.01 -0.60 -45.67
C VAL A 41 1.90 0.42 -45.98
N LEU A 42 0.64 -0.02 -46.04
CA LEU A 42 -0.49 0.90 -46.25
C LEU A 42 -0.73 1.83 -45.05
N LEU A 43 -0.64 1.33 -43.82
CA LEU A 43 -0.74 2.15 -42.61
C LEU A 43 0.35 3.23 -42.54
N ASN A 44 1.60 2.91 -42.88
CA ASN A 44 2.68 3.90 -42.95
C ASN A 44 2.41 4.97 -44.02
N LYS A 45 1.92 4.58 -45.21
CA LYS A 45 1.54 5.55 -46.26
C LYS A 45 0.41 6.47 -45.77
N ALA A 46 -0.64 5.92 -45.18
CA ALA A 46 -1.75 6.69 -44.62
C ALA A 46 -1.29 7.63 -43.48
N ALA A 47 -0.41 7.16 -42.58
CA ALA A 47 0.14 7.96 -41.49
C ALA A 47 0.98 9.14 -41.98
N ASN A 48 1.82 8.91 -43.01
CA ASN A 48 2.62 9.96 -43.65
C ASN A 48 1.77 10.99 -44.41
N LEU A 49 0.57 10.61 -44.86
CA LEU A 49 -0.43 11.50 -45.45
C LEU A 49 -1.35 12.17 -44.41
N GLY A 50 -1.08 11.97 -43.12
CA GLY A 50 -1.78 12.65 -42.03
C GLY A 50 -2.83 11.83 -41.29
N HIS A 51 -3.23 10.63 -41.75
CA HIS A 51 -4.37 9.91 -41.16
C HIS A 51 -4.15 9.58 -39.67
N ALA A 52 -4.93 10.23 -38.80
CA ALA A 52 -4.69 10.25 -37.35
C ALA A 52 -4.67 8.86 -36.71
N GLN A 53 -5.61 7.97 -37.05
CA GLN A 53 -5.60 6.60 -36.52
C GLN A 53 -4.37 5.82 -37.01
N SER A 54 -3.98 5.96 -38.28
CA SER A 54 -2.76 5.30 -38.79
C SER A 54 -1.50 5.81 -38.09
N GLN A 55 -1.40 7.11 -37.80
CA GLN A 55 -0.30 7.67 -37.03
C GLN A 55 -0.22 7.04 -35.64
N PHE A 56 -1.35 6.87 -34.95
CA PHE A 56 -1.41 6.19 -33.64
C PHE A 56 -0.98 4.71 -33.72
N GLU A 57 -1.51 3.94 -34.67
CA GLU A 57 -1.19 2.52 -34.85
C GLU A 57 0.32 2.30 -35.13
N ILE A 58 0.93 3.16 -35.96
CA ILE A 58 2.37 3.13 -36.22
C ILE A 58 3.16 3.59 -34.99
N ALA A 59 2.67 4.60 -34.25
CA ALA A 59 3.32 5.11 -33.05
C ALA A 59 3.47 4.04 -31.95
N LEU A 60 2.45 3.19 -31.72
CA LEU A 60 2.48 2.13 -30.70
C LEU A 60 3.76 1.27 -30.79
N ASN A 61 4.16 0.93 -32.01
CA ASN A 61 5.30 0.06 -32.31
C ASN A 61 6.59 0.84 -32.68
N SER A 62 6.58 2.17 -32.58
CA SER A 62 7.72 3.03 -32.94
C SER A 62 8.70 3.27 -31.77
N PRO A 63 9.98 3.60 -32.05
CA PRO A 63 10.92 4.12 -31.05
C PRO A 63 10.41 5.41 -30.38
N SER A 64 10.85 5.67 -29.15
CA SER A 64 10.31 6.74 -28.27
C SER A 64 10.11 8.10 -28.97
N GLN A 65 11.13 8.63 -29.65
CA GLN A 65 11.03 9.94 -30.32
C GLN A 65 10.00 9.97 -31.45
N THR A 66 9.95 8.93 -32.28
CA THR A 66 8.99 8.78 -33.37
C THR A 66 7.56 8.53 -32.84
N LYS A 67 7.45 7.73 -31.77
CA LYS A 67 6.20 7.46 -31.05
C LYS A 67 5.56 8.74 -30.52
N THR A 68 6.31 9.56 -29.77
CA THR A 68 5.80 10.83 -29.23
C THR A 68 5.41 11.81 -30.34
N ARG A 69 6.20 11.89 -31.44
CA ARG A 69 5.85 12.73 -32.60
C ARG A 69 4.52 12.30 -33.25
N LEU A 70 4.39 11.01 -33.59
CA LEU A 70 3.20 10.49 -34.26
C LEU A 70 1.95 10.53 -33.36
N PHE A 71 2.09 10.27 -32.05
CA PHE A 71 1.01 10.50 -31.10
C PHE A 71 0.60 11.98 -31.05
N ASN A 72 1.55 12.93 -31.07
CA ASN A 72 1.27 14.36 -31.09
C ASN A 72 0.53 14.81 -32.37
N GLU A 73 0.93 14.29 -33.53
CA GLU A 73 0.26 14.53 -34.82
C GLU A 73 -1.16 13.95 -34.85
N SER A 74 -1.36 12.76 -34.28
CA SER A 74 -2.66 12.09 -34.17
C SER A 74 -3.59 12.79 -33.19
N ALA A 75 -3.09 13.16 -32.00
CA ALA A 75 -3.87 13.81 -30.95
C ALA A 75 -4.27 15.26 -31.31
N LYS A 76 -3.42 15.99 -32.06
CA LYS A 76 -3.78 17.31 -32.63
C LYS A 76 -4.99 17.27 -33.57
N GLN A 77 -5.29 16.11 -34.15
CA GLN A 77 -6.47 15.89 -34.99
C GLN A 77 -7.68 15.40 -34.18
N GLY A 78 -7.60 15.39 -32.85
CA GLY A 78 -8.68 14.95 -31.96
C GLY A 78 -8.84 13.44 -31.86
N TYR A 79 -7.89 12.63 -32.34
CA TYR A 79 -7.97 11.18 -32.20
C TYR A 79 -7.80 10.75 -30.74
N LEU A 80 -8.92 10.44 -30.08
CA LEU A 80 -9.00 10.25 -28.63
C LEU A 80 -7.98 9.24 -28.05
N PRO A 81 -7.72 8.05 -28.65
CA PRO A 81 -6.70 7.15 -28.13
C PRO A 81 -5.29 7.77 -28.08
N ALA A 82 -4.97 8.66 -29.02
CA ALA A 82 -3.70 9.40 -28.99
C ALA A 82 -3.68 10.50 -27.92
N VAL A 83 -4.80 11.20 -27.70
CA VAL A 83 -4.96 12.18 -26.60
C VAL A 83 -4.71 11.50 -25.25
N ILE A 84 -5.40 10.38 -24.99
CA ILE A 84 -5.24 9.58 -23.76
C ILE A 84 -3.80 9.07 -23.63
N ALA A 85 -3.22 8.52 -24.71
CA ALA A 85 -1.85 8.00 -24.70
C ALA A 85 -0.79 9.07 -24.41
N LEU A 86 -0.95 10.31 -24.92
CA LEU A 86 -0.07 11.43 -24.60
C LEU A 86 -0.22 11.87 -23.15
N GLY A 87 -1.45 12.05 -22.65
CA GLY A 87 -1.69 12.41 -21.26
C GLY A 87 -1.06 11.38 -20.31
N LYS A 88 -1.21 10.09 -20.62
CA LYS A 88 -0.55 9.00 -19.90
C LYS A 88 0.98 9.10 -19.96
N LEU A 89 1.55 9.28 -21.16
CA LEU A 89 2.99 9.29 -21.42
C LEU A 89 3.69 10.46 -20.72
N TYR A 90 3.15 11.68 -20.83
CA TYR A 90 3.74 12.86 -20.19
C TYR A 90 3.64 12.80 -18.67
N TYR A 91 2.57 12.23 -18.13
CA TYR A 91 2.45 11.97 -16.68
C TYR A 91 3.53 10.99 -16.21
N GLU A 92 3.77 9.91 -16.97
CA GLU A 92 4.78 8.90 -16.65
C GLU A 92 6.22 9.39 -16.90
N SER A 93 6.44 10.41 -17.74
CA SER A 93 7.73 11.06 -17.93
C SER A 93 7.99 12.26 -17.00
N GLY A 94 7.04 12.61 -16.13
CA GLY A 94 7.14 13.76 -15.22
C GLY A 94 6.96 15.14 -15.87
N ASP A 95 6.53 15.23 -17.13
CA ASP A 95 6.19 16.52 -17.77
C ASP A 95 4.76 16.89 -17.38
N LEU A 96 4.60 17.39 -16.15
CA LEU A 96 3.28 17.61 -15.54
C LEU A 96 2.46 18.66 -16.31
N ALA A 97 3.11 19.63 -16.94
CA ALA A 97 2.45 20.68 -17.73
C ALA A 97 1.84 20.12 -19.02
N LEU A 98 2.57 19.29 -19.78
CA LEU A 98 2.00 18.60 -20.93
C LEU A 98 1.02 17.49 -20.52
N ALA A 99 1.24 16.82 -19.39
CA ALA A 99 0.29 15.87 -18.83
C ALA A 99 -1.07 16.54 -18.56
N GLN A 100 -1.09 17.64 -17.79
CA GLN A 100 -2.31 18.40 -17.46
C GLN A 100 -3.05 18.88 -18.73
N LYS A 101 -2.31 19.35 -19.74
CA LYS A 101 -2.87 19.78 -21.03
C LYS A 101 -3.57 18.65 -21.80
N TRP A 102 -3.03 17.44 -21.80
CA TRP A 102 -3.61 16.33 -22.56
C TRP A 102 -4.66 15.55 -21.76
N LEU A 103 -4.43 15.35 -20.46
CA LEU A 103 -5.38 14.69 -19.56
C LEU A 103 -6.70 15.46 -19.44
N SER A 104 -6.66 16.81 -19.43
CA SER A 104 -7.89 17.65 -19.41
C SER A 104 -8.75 17.51 -20.67
N GLN A 105 -8.19 17.06 -21.80
CA GLN A 105 -8.96 16.80 -23.03
C GLN A 105 -9.66 15.42 -23.02
N SER A 106 -9.23 14.47 -22.18
CA SER A 106 -9.80 13.12 -22.09
C SER A 106 -10.50 12.82 -20.76
N ALA A 107 -10.30 13.63 -19.71
CA ALA A 107 -10.87 13.39 -18.37
C ALA A 107 -12.40 13.26 -18.34
N SER A 108 -13.13 13.89 -19.26
CA SER A 108 -14.59 13.79 -19.32
C SER A 108 -15.13 12.42 -19.79
N ILE A 109 -14.27 11.59 -20.38
CA ILE A 109 -14.66 10.34 -21.05
C ILE A 109 -13.72 9.15 -20.78
N ASP A 110 -12.53 9.38 -20.21
CA ASP A 110 -11.63 8.33 -19.73
C ASP A 110 -11.34 8.49 -18.23
N GLY A 111 -11.80 7.51 -17.44
CA GLY A 111 -11.67 7.53 -15.98
C GLY A 111 -10.22 7.51 -15.50
N LEU A 112 -9.29 6.90 -16.25
CA LEU A 112 -7.87 6.92 -15.91
C LEU A 112 -7.27 8.32 -16.13
N SER A 113 -7.65 9.01 -17.20
CA SER A 113 -7.25 10.39 -17.46
C SER A 113 -7.75 11.33 -16.36
N ALA A 114 -9.02 11.22 -15.97
CA ALA A 114 -9.60 11.98 -14.86
C ALA A 114 -8.84 11.72 -13.55
N PHE A 115 -8.55 10.45 -13.23
CA PHE A 115 -7.80 10.09 -12.02
C PHE A 115 -6.39 10.68 -11.99
N LYS A 116 -5.65 10.58 -13.10
CA LYS A 116 -4.31 11.16 -13.20
C LYS A 116 -4.35 12.68 -13.07
N LEU A 117 -5.34 13.34 -13.69
CA LEU A 117 -5.54 14.79 -13.57
C LEU A 117 -5.90 15.19 -12.13
N ALA A 118 -6.78 14.45 -11.45
CA ALA A 118 -7.12 14.65 -10.05
C ALA A 118 -5.89 14.66 -9.15
N LYS A 119 -4.98 13.69 -9.35
CA LYS A 119 -3.69 13.64 -8.64
C LYS A 119 -2.79 14.84 -8.93
N LEU A 120 -2.78 15.39 -10.15
CA LEU A 120 -2.01 16.61 -10.46
C LEU A 120 -2.57 17.82 -9.71
N HIS A 121 -3.89 18.03 -9.74
CA HIS A 121 -4.53 19.12 -8.99
C HIS A 121 -4.31 18.95 -7.48
N TRP A 122 -4.32 17.72 -6.96
CA TRP A 122 -3.99 17.47 -5.56
C TRP A 122 -2.55 17.92 -5.22
N GLN A 123 -1.57 17.55 -6.05
CA GLN A 123 -0.17 17.97 -5.90
C GLN A 123 0.04 19.48 -6.09
N GLN A 124 -0.88 20.17 -6.78
CA GLN A 124 -0.88 21.63 -6.97
C GLN A 124 -1.57 22.38 -5.82
N HIS A 125 -2.00 21.68 -4.75
CA HIS A 125 -2.81 22.21 -3.66
C HIS A 125 -4.17 22.79 -4.12
N GLU A 126 -4.76 22.16 -5.14
CA GLU A 126 -6.08 22.47 -5.70
C GLU A 126 -7.10 21.34 -5.37
N PRO A 127 -7.50 21.18 -4.09
CA PRO A 127 -8.22 20.00 -3.64
C PRO A 127 -9.67 19.92 -4.12
N GLU A 128 -10.33 21.06 -4.41
CA GLU A 128 -11.70 21.09 -4.93
C GLU A 128 -11.76 20.53 -6.37
N GLN A 129 -10.82 20.97 -7.21
CA GLN A 129 -10.61 20.45 -8.57
C GLN A 129 -10.25 18.96 -8.52
N ALA A 130 -9.33 18.57 -7.64
CA ALA A 130 -8.95 17.18 -7.46
C ALA A 130 -10.13 16.29 -7.05
N LEU A 131 -10.94 16.73 -6.09
CA LEU A 131 -12.11 16.01 -5.60
C LEU A 131 -13.15 15.77 -6.70
N SER A 132 -13.52 16.82 -7.45
CA SER A 132 -14.45 16.71 -8.58
C SER A 132 -13.94 15.76 -9.68
N LEU A 133 -12.62 15.75 -9.93
CA LEU A 133 -12.01 14.83 -10.89
C LEU A 133 -11.92 13.38 -10.37
N PHE A 134 -11.75 13.16 -9.06
CA PHE A 134 -11.89 11.82 -8.46
C PHE A 134 -13.34 11.32 -8.55
N GLU A 135 -14.35 12.17 -8.31
CA GLU A 135 -15.77 11.84 -8.50
C GLU A 135 -16.06 11.46 -9.96
N GLN A 136 -15.65 12.30 -10.90
CA GLN A 136 -15.78 12.03 -12.34
C GLN A 136 -15.10 10.71 -12.74
N SER A 137 -13.89 10.45 -12.25
CA SER A 137 -13.17 9.20 -12.48
C SER A 137 -13.92 7.97 -11.95
N ALA A 138 -14.51 8.07 -10.75
CA ALA A 138 -15.31 7.03 -10.13
C ALA A 138 -16.63 6.77 -10.89
N LEU A 139 -17.27 7.82 -11.41
CA LEU A 139 -18.46 7.73 -12.27
C LEU A 139 -18.15 7.07 -13.61
N LEU A 140 -16.98 7.34 -14.19
CA LEU A 140 -16.44 6.67 -15.39
C LEU A 140 -15.95 5.23 -15.11
N GLY A 141 -16.19 4.69 -13.90
CA GLY A 141 -15.95 3.28 -13.55
C GLY A 141 -14.53 2.96 -13.09
N TYR A 142 -13.64 3.95 -12.92
CA TYR A 142 -12.28 3.69 -12.45
C TYR A 142 -12.27 3.43 -10.93
N THR A 143 -12.06 2.17 -10.55
CA THR A 143 -12.26 1.69 -9.17
C THR A 143 -11.38 2.40 -8.14
N LYS A 144 -10.10 2.64 -8.44
CA LYS A 144 -9.17 3.31 -7.51
C LYS A 144 -9.62 4.72 -7.11
N ALA A 145 -10.37 5.42 -7.96
CA ALA A 145 -10.91 6.73 -7.58
C ALA A 145 -11.90 6.63 -6.40
N LYS A 146 -12.67 5.54 -6.30
CA LYS A 146 -13.55 5.29 -5.14
C LYS A 146 -12.77 5.05 -3.86
N GLU A 147 -11.61 4.40 -3.94
CA GLU A 147 -10.70 4.20 -2.81
C GLU A 147 -10.17 5.54 -2.29
N TYR A 148 -9.77 6.44 -3.21
CA TYR A 148 -9.38 7.82 -2.93
C TYR A 148 -10.52 8.63 -2.27
N LEU A 149 -11.73 8.61 -2.84
CA LEU A 149 -12.90 9.30 -2.26
C LEU A 149 -13.26 8.76 -0.86
N THR A 150 -13.16 7.45 -0.64
CA THR A 150 -13.44 6.82 0.66
C THR A 150 -12.45 7.29 1.73
N ALA A 151 -11.16 7.38 1.38
CA ALA A 151 -10.12 7.86 2.28
C ALA A 151 -10.29 9.36 2.61
N LEU A 152 -10.59 10.19 1.61
CA LEU A 152 -10.85 11.63 1.77
C LEU A 152 -12.09 11.90 2.64
N ASN A 153 -13.21 11.21 2.40
CA ASN A 153 -14.43 11.28 3.22
C ASN A 153 -14.19 10.85 4.68
N THR A 154 -13.31 9.87 4.91
CA THR A 154 -12.95 9.46 6.28
C THR A 154 -12.25 10.58 7.07
N PHE A 155 -11.65 11.54 6.36
CA PHE A 155 -10.82 12.62 6.89
C PHE A 155 -11.50 13.97 7.01
N THR A 156 -12.28 14.39 6.02
CA THR A 156 -13.10 15.58 6.14
C THR A 156 -14.20 15.33 7.18
N GLN A 157 -14.46 16.29 8.06
CA GLN A 157 -15.65 16.23 8.93
C GLN A 157 -16.90 16.65 8.12
N MET A 158 -17.17 15.93 7.03
CA MET A 158 -18.33 16.16 6.17
C MET A 158 -19.11 14.87 6.00
N GLU A 159 -20.43 14.97 6.05
CA GLU A 159 -21.33 13.94 5.53
C GLU A 159 -21.26 13.99 4.00
N PHE A 160 -20.27 13.33 3.40
CA PHE A 160 -20.29 13.05 1.98
C PHE A 160 -21.42 12.06 1.72
N VAL A 161 -22.48 12.54 1.04
CA VAL A 161 -23.74 11.84 0.82
C VAL A 161 -23.51 10.42 0.28
N GLU A 162 -24.28 9.47 0.79
CA GLU A 162 -24.15 8.04 0.49
C GLU A 162 -24.05 7.75 -1.01
N TRP A 163 -23.17 6.81 -1.40
CA TRP A 163 -22.84 6.48 -2.80
C TRP A 163 -23.94 5.64 -3.49
N HIS A 164 -25.21 5.98 -3.26
CA HIS A 164 -26.38 5.29 -3.80
C HIS A 164 -27.39 6.28 -4.43
N GLN A 165 -27.39 6.30 -5.77
CA GLN A 165 -28.51 6.72 -6.62
C GLN A 165 -28.92 8.19 -6.63
N SER A 166 -27.99 9.12 -6.89
CA SER A 166 -28.33 10.37 -7.59
C SER A 166 -27.15 10.91 -8.41
N ALA A 167 -27.46 11.42 -9.59
CA ALA A 167 -26.50 12.10 -10.45
C ALA A 167 -26.55 13.61 -10.19
N PHE A 168 -25.40 14.28 -10.32
CA PHE A 168 -25.20 15.72 -10.15
C PHE A 168 -25.52 16.28 -8.75
N ILE A 169 -24.46 16.54 -7.97
CA ILE A 169 -24.49 17.44 -6.82
C ILE A 169 -23.68 18.68 -7.23
N GLU A 170 -24.20 19.89 -6.98
CA GLU A 170 -23.45 21.13 -7.22
C GLU A 170 -22.33 21.29 -6.19
N PRO A 171 -21.16 21.88 -6.56
CA PRO A 171 -20.07 22.10 -5.62
C PRO A 171 -20.50 23.03 -4.48
N GLY A 172 -20.68 22.46 -3.29
CA GLY A 172 -21.04 23.20 -2.09
C GLY A 172 -19.95 24.18 -1.69
N ASN A 173 -20.34 25.44 -1.44
CA ASN A 173 -19.46 26.58 -1.17
C ASN A 173 -18.84 26.58 0.24
N GLY A 174 -18.43 25.39 0.72
CA GLY A 174 -17.77 25.19 2.00
C GLY A 174 -16.25 25.17 1.82
N GLN A 175 -15.53 25.93 2.64
CA GLN A 175 -14.06 25.89 2.64
C GLN A 175 -13.57 24.51 3.09
N ASN A 176 -13.27 23.65 2.12
CA ASN A 176 -12.80 22.29 2.35
C ASN A 176 -11.35 22.31 2.84
N SER A 177 -11.20 22.51 4.14
CA SER A 177 -9.94 22.45 4.88
C SER A 177 -9.40 21.01 4.92
N PHE A 178 -8.84 20.55 3.80
CA PHE A 178 -7.95 19.38 3.72
C PHE A 178 -6.57 19.71 4.32
N ASN A 179 -6.59 20.24 5.54
CA ASN A 179 -5.37 20.66 6.22
C ASN A 179 -4.66 19.42 6.76
N GLU A 180 -3.42 19.23 6.34
CA GLU A 180 -2.46 18.37 7.02
C GLU A 180 -2.50 18.70 8.51
N LEU A 181 -2.69 17.67 9.34
CA LEU A 181 -2.80 17.90 10.76
C LEU A 181 -1.39 18.15 11.31
N PRO A 182 -1.19 19.10 12.23
CA PRO A 182 0.07 19.19 12.93
C PRO A 182 0.28 17.89 13.73
N LEU A 183 1.53 17.48 13.90
CA LEU A 183 1.94 16.31 14.71
C LEU A 183 1.29 16.24 16.10
N THR A 184 0.96 17.40 16.69
CA THR A 184 0.24 17.52 17.97
C THR A 184 -1.16 16.87 17.97
N SER A 185 -1.75 16.63 16.80
CA SER A 185 -3.02 15.92 16.62
C SER A 185 -2.98 14.48 17.14
N LEU A 186 -1.83 13.79 17.04
CA LEU A 186 -1.59 12.44 17.56
C LEU A 186 -1.72 12.33 19.09
N ILE A 187 -1.65 13.47 19.78
CA ILE A 187 -1.58 13.57 21.25
C ILE A 187 -2.90 14.10 21.87
N SER A 188 -3.87 14.50 21.05
CA SER A 188 -5.10 15.15 21.54
C SER A 188 -6.24 14.19 21.95
N ARG A 189 -6.16 12.89 21.58
CA ARG A 189 -7.25 11.90 21.74
C ARG A 189 -7.43 11.42 23.18
N THR A 190 -8.67 11.10 23.58
CA THR A 190 -9.04 10.66 24.94
C THR A 190 -9.32 9.16 25.05
N ARG A 191 -9.14 8.60 26.25
CA ARG A 191 -9.16 7.14 26.52
C ARG A 191 -10.53 6.48 26.32
N ASP A 192 -11.61 7.22 26.59
CA ASP A 192 -12.97 6.68 26.68
C ASP A 192 -13.51 6.14 25.35
N GLN A 193 -12.91 6.57 24.24
CA GLN A 193 -13.25 6.10 22.88
C GLN A 193 -12.79 4.65 22.61
N TYR A 194 -11.92 4.05 23.45
CA TYR A 194 -11.24 2.77 23.18
C TYR A 194 -11.33 1.73 24.30
N ALA A 195 -12.24 1.89 25.27
CA ALA A 195 -12.33 1.08 26.49
C ALA A 195 -12.61 -0.43 26.34
N LYS A 196 -12.69 -0.97 25.11
CA LYS A 196 -12.99 -2.37 24.80
C LYS A 196 -11.85 -3.12 24.06
N CYS A 197 -10.78 -2.44 23.66
CA CYS A 197 -9.73 -3.01 22.82
C CYS A 197 -8.54 -3.49 23.66
N ASP A 198 -7.92 -4.61 23.29
CA ASP A 198 -6.72 -5.13 23.96
C ASP A 198 -5.45 -4.46 23.41
N GLN A 199 -5.45 -4.16 22.12
CA GLN A 199 -4.39 -3.43 21.42
C GLN A 199 -4.99 -2.24 20.68
N THR A 200 -4.30 -1.09 20.71
CA THR A 200 -4.75 0.15 20.05
C THR A 200 -3.63 0.71 19.18
N ILE A 201 -3.93 0.89 17.90
CA ILE A 201 -2.93 1.18 16.87
C ILE A 201 -3.24 2.54 16.25
N GLU A 202 -2.33 3.49 16.41
CA GLU A 202 -2.35 4.73 15.63
C GLU A 202 -1.78 4.46 14.25
N VAL A 203 -2.35 5.09 13.23
CA VAL A 203 -1.91 4.94 11.85
C VAL A 203 -1.64 6.31 11.27
N VAL A 204 -0.46 6.49 10.69
CA VAL A 204 0.02 7.73 10.10
C VAL A 204 0.24 7.52 8.61
N ALA A 205 -0.11 8.54 7.83
CA ALA A 205 0.21 8.64 6.41
C ALA A 205 0.82 10.01 6.11
N THR A 206 1.88 10.02 5.30
CA THR A 206 2.61 11.21 4.84
C THR A 206 2.14 11.75 3.48
N SER A 207 1.16 11.09 2.86
CA SER A 207 0.64 11.44 1.53
C SER A 207 -0.77 10.92 1.30
N LEU A 208 -1.42 11.37 0.21
CA LEU A 208 -2.74 10.87 -0.17
C LEU A 208 -2.70 9.38 -0.52
N GLU A 209 -1.67 8.94 -1.24
CA GLU A 209 -1.44 7.54 -1.61
C GLU A 209 -1.38 6.64 -0.38
N SER A 210 -0.52 7.00 0.58
CA SER A 210 -0.34 6.22 1.81
C SER A 210 -1.57 6.27 2.70
N LEU A 211 -2.32 7.38 2.71
CA LEU A 211 -3.61 7.47 3.40
C LEU A 211 -4.67 6.53 2.79
N VAL A 212 -4.69 6.40 1.47
CA VAL A 212 -5.60 5.49 0.77
C VAL A 212 -5.24 4.03 1.09
N GLN A 213 -3.96 3.67 1.01
CA GLN A 213 -3.49 2.32 1.34
C GLN A 213 -3.77 1.96 2.81
N ALA A 214 -3.53 2.89 3.74
CA ALA A 214 -3.84 2.73 5.16
C ALA A 214 -5.33 2.40 5.39
N ASN A 215 -6.23 3.19 4.81
CA ASN A 215 -7.68 2.92 4.90
C ASN A 215 -8.06 1.58 4.28
N LEU A 216 -7.48 1.21 3.13
CA LEU A 216 -7.71 -0.08 2.49
C LEU A 216 -7.25 -1.26 3.38
N PHE A 217 -6.08 -1.18 4.01
CA PHE A 217 -5.54 -2.26 4.85
C PHE A 217 -6.31 -2.39 6.16
N ILE A 218 -6.69 -1.29 6.80
CA ILE A 218 -7.55 -1.28 8.00
C ILE A 218 -8.92 -1.88 7.67
N ASN A 219 -9.52 -1.54 6.54
CA ASN A 219 -10.83 -2.06 6.14
C ASN A 219 -10.76 -3.55 5.77
N LYS A 220 -9.69 -3.99 5.08
CA LYS A 220 -9.44 -5.42 4.84
C LYS A 220 -9.28 -6.20 6.15
N PHE A 221 -8.51 -5.69 7.12
CA PHE A 221 -8.37 -6.31 8.44
C PHE A 221 -9.70 -6.49 9.16
N LYS A 222 -10.56 -5.46 9.18
CA LYS A 222 -11.90 -5.54 9.79
C LYS A 222 -12.82 -6.59 9.13
N GLN A 223 -12.55 -6.95 7.88
CA GLN A 223 -13.31 -7.91 7.08
C GLN A 223 -12.64 -9.30 7.02
N ASP A 224 -11.44 -9.46 7.57
CA ASP A 224 -10.68 -10.70 7.48
C ASP A 224 -11.17 -11.74 8.49
N GLU A 225 -11.96 -12.71 8.00
CA GLU A 225 -12.47 -13.85 8.77
C GLU A 225 -11.38 -14.61 9.53
N ARG A 226 -10.13 -14.64 9.04
CA ARG A 226 -8.99 -15.31 9.69
C ARG A 226 -8.61 -14.60 11.00
N LEU A 227 -8.77 -13.28 11.05
CA LEU A 227 -8.27 -12.40 12.12
C LEU A 227 -9.36 -11.95 13.11
N LYS A 228 -10.64 -12.31 12.90
CA LYS A 228 -11.78 -11.95 13.75
C LYS A 228 -11.66 -12.29 15.24
N GLY A 229 -10.72 -13.16 15.63
CA GLY A 229 -10.45 -13.47 17.04
C GLY A 229 -9.60 -12.42 17.76
N LEU A 230 -9.08 -11.41 17.06
CA LEU A 230 -8.15 -10.41 17.60
C LEU A 230 -8.86 -9.11 18.01
N ASN A 231 -8.74 -8.74 19.28
CA ASN A 231 -9.26 -7.48 19.83
C ASN A 231 -8.33 -6.28 19.53
N ILE A 232 -7.94 -6.12 18.27
CA ILE A 232 -7.08 -5.05 17.77
C ILE A 232 -7.95 -3.93 17.20
N CYS A 233 -7.73 -2.70 17.67
CA CYS A 233 -8.42 -1.52 17.20
C CYS A 233 -7.47 -0.54 16.53
N PHE A 234 -7.77 -0.17 15.29
CA PHE A 234 -7.09 0.91 14.57
C PHE A 234 -7.82 2.22 14.83
N ASN A 235 -7.08 3.23 15.27
CA ASN A 235 -7.56 4.60 15.31
C ASN A 235 -7.80 5.08 13.87
N LYS A 236 -8.68 6.08 13.68
CA LYS A 236 -8.77 6.76 12.37
C LYS A 236 -7.36 7.24 11.99
N PRO A 237 -6.83 6.97 10.79
CA PRO A 237 -5.50 7.41 10.41
C PRO A 237 -5.32 8.93 10.59
N VAL A 238 -4.08 9.39 10.64
CA VAL A 238 -3.70 10.80 10.69
C VAL A 238 -2.82 11.11 9.49
N TRP A 239 -3.20 12.14 8.73
CA TRP A 239 -2.42 12.68 7.64
C TRP A 239 -1.55 13.77 8.22
N LEU A 240 -0.25 13.50 8.21
CA LEU A 240 0.79 14.45 8.60
C LEU A 240 1.53 14.93 7.35
N SER A 241 2.02 16.16 7.37
CA SER A 241 2.78 16.73 6.26
C SER A 241 4.01 15.88 5.96
N SER A 242 4.47 15.85 4.71
CA SER A 242 5.63 15.01 4.32
C SER A 242 6.96 15.44 4.97
N ASP A 243 7.03 16.67 5.50
CA ASP A 243 8.14 17.19 6.31
C ASP A 243 7.96 16.96 7.83
N SER A 244 6.84 16.38 8.27
CA SER A 244 6.60 16.04 9.68
C SER A 244 7.50 14.92 10.21
N PHE A 245 8.11 14.12 9.34
CA PHE A 245 9.06 13.06 9.70
C PHE A 245 10.28 13.08 8.80
N VAL A 246 11.46 13.03 9.40
CA VAL A 246 12.70 12.72 8.67
C VAL A 246 12.89 11.21 8.73
N CYS A 247 12.57 10.52 7.64
CA CYS A 247 12.76 9.08 7.50
C CYS A 247 14.04 8.77 6.75
N GLU A 248 14.96 8.05 7.39
CA GLU A 248 16.23 7.63 6.78
C GLU A 248 16.17 6.16 6.37
N SER A 249 16.53 5.89 5.11
CA SER A 249 16.84 4.54 4.64
C SER A 249 18.28 4.17 5.00
N GLY A 250 18.47 3.09 5.76
CA GLY A 250 19.79 2.68 6.22
C GLY A 250 20.75 2.32 5.07
N THR A 251 22.04 2.64 5.22
CA THR A 251 23.03 2.40 4.17
C THR A 251 23.25 0.91 3.89
N LYS A 252 23.08 0.51 2.62
CA LYS A 252 23.42 -0.73 1.86
C LYS A 252 23.42 -2.12 2.53
N ASP A 253 23.84 -2.28 3.77
CA ASP A 253 23.81 -3.54 4.53
C ASP A 253 22.65 -3.63 5.53
N ASN A 254 21.95 -2.52 5.81
CA ASN A 254 20.82 -2.48 6.76
C ASN A 254 19.69 -1.58 6.25
N ASP A 255 19.10 -2.00 5.13
CA ASP A 255 18.08 -1.32 4.30
C ASP A 255 16.68 -1.23 4.96
N ARG A 256 16.65 -0.91 6.26
CA ARG A 256 15.44 -0.76 7.08
C ARG A 256 15.06 0.70 7.17
N LEU A 257 13.78 1.00 7.03
CA LEU A 257 13.26 2.35 7.20
C LEU A 257 13.12 2.66 8.70
N VAL A 258 13.56 3.86 9.10
CA VAL A 258 13.37 4.40 10.45
C VAL A 258 13.10 5.89 10.33
N CYS A 259 12.01 6.36 10.94
CA CYS A 259 11.68 7.79 11.01
C CYS A 259 12.08 8.38 12.36
N ASP A 260 12.53 9.64 12.35
CA ASP A 260 12.77 10.37 13.58
C ASP A 260 11.45 10.71 14.29
N LEU A 261 11.29 10.20 15.51
CA LEU A 261 10.13 10.41 16.39
C LEU A 261 10.47 11.31 17.59
N THR A 262 11.61 12.04 17.58
CA THR A 262 11.94 13.11 18.54
C THR A 262 10.84 14.16 18.67
N TYR A 263 10.03 14.41 17.64
CA TYR A 263 9.00 15.43 17.77
C TYR A 263 7.86 14.98 18.69
N LEU A 264 7.41 13.73 18.57
CA LEU A 264 6.28 13.18 19.35
C LEU A 264 6.55 13.20 20.86
N SER A 265 7.81 13.33 21.25
CA SER A 265 8.25 13.39 22.63
C SER A 265 8.17 14.77 23.28
N SER A 266 8.09 15.83 22.49
CA SER A 266 7.90 17.23 22.96
C SER A 266 6.48 17.56 23.44
N ALA A 267 5.58 16.57 23.41
CA ALA A 267 4.15 16.79 23.60
C ALA A 267 3.73 16.64 25.08
N LYS A 268 2.88 17.57 25.54
CA LYS A 268 2.38 17.66 26.93
C LYS A 268 1.38 16.59 27.37
N ARG A 269 1.16 15.52 26.60
CA ARG A 269 0.34 14.37 27.01
C ARG A 269 0.90 13.07 26.45
N VAL A 270 0.82 12.01 27.25
CA VAL A 270 1.24 10.66 26.84
C VAL A 270 0.31 10.15 25.74
N PRO A 271 0.84 9.67 24.58
CA PRO A 271 0.03 9.03 23.55
C PRO A 271 -0.82 7.89 24.13
N MET A 272 -2.09 7.76 23.72
CA MET A 272 -3.01 6.77 24.32
C MET A 272 -3.06 5.43 23.57
N PHE A 273 -2.31 5.30 22.48
CA PHE A 273 -2.17 4.06 21.71
C PHE A 273 -1.01 3.17 22.21
N SER A 274 -1.04 1.89 21.84
CA SER A 274 0.00 0.89 22.17
C SER A 274 1.01 0.69 21.05
N ASN A 275 0.66 0.99 19.80
CA ASN A 275 1.52 0.78 18.61
C ASN A 275 1.27 1.88 17.57
N LEU A 276 2.25 2.11 16.69
CA LEU A 276 2.17 3.03 15.56
C LEU A 276 2.40 2.27 14.25
N ILE A 277 1.69 2.63 13.18
CA ILE A 277 2.00 2.22 11.83
C ILE A 277 2.18 3.47 10.98
N ILE A 278 3.29 3.57 10.24
CA ILE A 278 3.59 4.67 9.34
C ILE A 278 3.58 4.11 7.91
N PHE A 279 2.65 4.60 7.10
CA PHE A 279 2.57 4.30 5.67
C PHE A 279 3.36 5.36 4.89
N GLU A 280 4.43 4.94 4.24
CA GLU A 280 5.35 5.79 3.47
C GLU A 280 5.31 5.50 1.96
N GLN A 281 5.90 6.38 1.16
CA GLN A 281 5.95 6.22 -0.30
C GLN A 281 6.91 5.09 -0.72
N GLU A 282 8.09 5.00 -0.11
CA GLU A 282 9.15 4.05 -0.45
C GLU A 282 9.85 3.55 0.83
N GLY A 283 10.32 2.31 0.84
CA GLY A 283 11.04 1.73 1.97
C GLY A 283 11.26 0.23 1.81
N LYS A 284 11.23 -0.46 2.94
CA LYS A 284 10.96 -1.90 3.07
C LYS A 284 10.17 -2.09 4.35
N ALA A 285 9.12 -2.92 4.31
CA ALA A 285 8.38 -3.31 5.50
C ALA A 285 9.31 -3.72 6.66
N ASN A 286 9.07 -3.14 7.84
CA ASN A 286 9.71 -3.58 9.08
C ASN A 286 8.94 -3.13 10.33
N VAL A 287 8.77 -4.04 11.28
CA VAL A 287 8.47 -3.71 12.68
C VAL A 287 9.75 -3.44 13.48
N ASN A 288 9.75 -2.30 14.16
CA ASN A 288 10.75 -1.93 15.15
C ASN A 288 10.06 -1.38 16.41
N ASN A 289 10.13 -2.14 17.51
CA ASN A 289 9.71 -1.70 18.84
C ASN A 289 8.28 -1.11 18.94
N GLY A 290 7.34 -1.75 18.25
CA GLY A 290 5.92 -1.38 18.24
C GLY A 290 5.57 -0.26 17.26
N ILE A 291 6.53 0.20 16.46
CA ILE A 291 6.31 0.95 15.23
C ILE A 291 6.43 -0.02 14.05
N MET A 292 5.49 0.01 13.12
CA MET A 292 5.60 -0.65 11.81
C MET A 292 5.80 0.42 10.76
N TYR A 293 6.75 0.21 9.86
CA TYR A 293 6.86 0.94 8.61
C TYR A 293 6.38 0.04 7.48
N ILE A 294 5.64 0.61 6.53
CA ILE A 294 5.10 -0.09 5.38
C ILE A 294 5.05 0.86 4.19
N ASP A 295 5.38 0.38 3.00
CA ASP A 295 5.48 1.22 1.79
C ASP A 295 4.33 0.98 0.79
N MET A 296 4.30 1.78 -0.27
CA MET A 296 3.26 1.71 -1.31
C MET A 296 3.31 0.45 -2.21
N ALA A 297 4.41 -0.31 -2.18
CA ALA A 297 4.56 -1.58 -2.89
C ALA A 297 4.18 -2.80 -2.03
N ASP A 298 4.25 -2.67 -0.71
CA ASP A 298 3.86 -3.71 0.24
C ASP A 298 2.41 -4.17 0.08
N GLN A 299 2.21 -5.47 0.24
CA GLN A 299 0.90 -6.11 0.11
C GLN A 299 0.22 -6.29 1.46
N TYR A 300 -1.10 -6.50 1.43
CA TYR A 300 -1.89 -6.73 2.64
C TYR A 300 -1.43 -7.97 3.45
N SER A 301 -0.84 -8.98 2.81
CA SER A 301 -0.26 -10.13 3.50
C SER A 301 1.01 -9.76 4.29
N VAL A 302 1.85 -8.86 3.75
CA VAL A 302 3.01 -8.28 4.45
C VAL A 302 2.54 -7.47 5.65
N PHE A 303 1.51 -6.63 5.49
CA PHE A 303 0.90 -5.90 6.61
C PHE A 303 0.47 -6.84 7.76
N VAL A 304 -0.16 -7.98 7.46
CA VAL A 304 -0.59 -8.95 8.50
C VAL A 304 0.60 -9.70 9.11
N HIS A 305 1.64 -10.02 8.33
CA HIS A 305 2.90 -10.59 8.81
C HIS A 305 3.58 -9.67 9.81
N GLU A 306 3.81 -8.41 9.43
CA GLU A 306 4.38 -7.38 10.30
C GLU A 306 3.49 -7.15 11.55
N LEU A 307 2.17 -7.15 11.40
CA LEU A 307 1.25 -6.95 12.54
C LEU A 307 1.40 -8.05 13.61
N ALA A 308 1.74 -9.28 13.23
CA ALA A 308 2.01 -10.36 14.18
C ALA A 308 3.31 -10.15 14.98
N HIS A 309 4.30 -9.44 14.42
CA HIS A 309 5.50 -9.06 15.17
C HIS A 309 5.21 -8.11 16.34
N PHE A 310 4.10 -7.34 16.31
CA PHE A 310 3.66 -6.58 17.49
C PHE A 310 3.32 -7.48 18.68
N ALA A 311 2.80 -8.69 18.44
CA ALA A 311 2.59 -9.72 19.45
C ALA A 311 3.85 -10.59 19.70
N GLY A 312 5.01 -10.18 19.20
CA GLY A 312 6.29 -10.86 19.42
C GLY A 312 6.46 -12.18 18.66
N PHE A 313 5.62 -12.46 17.65
CA PHE A 313 5.86 -13.56 16.72
C PHE A 313 7.20 -13.39 16.03
N VAL A 314 7.85 -14.50 15.70
CA VAL A 314 9.18 -14.54 15.07
C VAL A 314 9.13 -15.39 13.81
N ASP A 315 9.87 -14.95 12.79
CA ASP A 315 9.97 -15.62 11.51
C ASP A 315 10.36 -17.10 11.61
N GLU A 316 9.74 -17.91 10.78
CA GLU A 316 9.92 -19.37 10.73
C GLU A 316 11.00 -19.78 9.72
N TYR A 317 11.44 -18.85 8.85
CA TYR A 317 12.57 -19.03 7.95
C TYR A 317 13.94 -18.86 8.66
N ALA A 318 15.02 -19.19 7.98
CA ALA A 318 16.37 -19.21 8.57
C ALA A 318 16.95 -17.80 8.84
N LEU A 319 16.65 -17.24 10.01
CA LEU A 319 17.12 -15.91 10.45
C LEU A 319 18.64 -15.68 10.31
N PRO A 320 19.10 -14.42 10.15
CA PRO A 320 20.49 -14.02 10.37
C PRO A 320 21.03 -14.49 11.73
N LYS A 321 22.35 -14.78 11.80
CA LYS A 321 22.96 -15.40 12.99
C LYS A 321 22.67 -14.63 14.29
N HIS A 322 22.74 -13.29 14.26
CA HIS A 322 22.51 -12.46 15.45
C HIS A 322 21.05 -12.51 15.92
N LEU A 323 20.06 -12.37 15.01
CA LEU A 323 18.64 -12.51 15.34
C LEU A 323 18.31 -13.92 15.84
N ALA A 324 18.89 -14.95 15.22
CA ALA A 324 18.72 -16.34 15.67
C ALA A 324 19.19 -16.53 17.13
N HIS A 325 20.33 -15.96 17.54
CA HIS A 325 20.73 -16.03 18.97
C HIS A 325 19.78 -15.19 19.83
N TYR A 326 19.48 -13.94 19.43
CA TYR A 326 18.62 -13.02 20.18
C TYR A 326 17.26 -13.61 20.56
N HIS A 327 16.54 -14.19 19.59
CA HIS A 327 15.19 -14.73 19.81
C HIS A 327 15.23 -16.10 20.47
N CYS A 328 16.14 -16.97 20.03
CA CYS A 328 16.16 -18.36 20.48
C CYS A 328 16.80 -18.53 21.86
N GLU A 329 17.74 -17.68 22.29
CA GLU A 329 18.25 -17.70 23.67
C GLU A 329 17.23 -17.14 24.67
N ARG A 330 16.39 -16.19 24.24
CA ARG A 330 15.33 -15.61 25.09
C ARG A 330 14.12 -16.53 25.25
N ALA A 331 13.82 -17.38 24.27
CA ALA A 331 12.70 -18.32 24.28
C ALA A 331 11.33 -17.68 24.61
N LYS A 332 11.07 -16.46 24.09
CA LYS A 332 9.84 -15.68 24.36
C LYS A 332 8.81 -15.65 23.22
N ALA A 333 9.17 -16.13 22.03
CA ALA A 333 8.29 -16.04 20.86
C ALA A 333 7.05 -16.95 21.04
N PRO A 334 5.83 -16.45 20.84
CA PRO A 334 4.61 -17.23 21.08
C PRO A 334 4.46 -18.40 20.10
N ASN A 335 5.04 -18.32 18.90
CA ASN A 335 5.00 -19.33 17.84
C ASN A 335 6.22 -20.26 17.77
N LEU A 336 7.17 -20.19 18.72
CA LEU A 336 8.35 -21.07 18.72
C LEU A 336 8.58 -21.75 20.07
N ILE A 337 8.86 -23.06 20.03
CA ILE A 337 9.36 -23.86 21.16
C ILE A 337 10.74 -24.40 20.83
N LEU A 338 11.63 -24.47 21.81
CA LEU A 338 13.02 -24.89 21.66
C LEU A 338 13.28 -26.21 22.39
N LEU A 339 14.03 -27.12 21.76
CA LEU A 339 14.64 -28.26 22.45
C LEU A 339 16.03 -27.87 22.95
N GLY A 340 16.23 -27.90 24.26
CA GLY A 340 17.48 -27.61 24.96
C GLY A 340 17.48 -28.21 26.37
N GLU A 341 18.30 -27.69 27.28
CA GLU A 341 18.26 -28.08 28.70
C GLU A 341 16.87 -27.79 29.30
N ILE A 342 16.38 -28.73 30.11
CA ILE A 342 14.99 -28.73 30.60
C ILE A 342 14.78 -27.52 31.53
N SER A 343 14.12 -26.50 31.01
CA SER A 343 13.67 -25.32 31.75
C SER A 343 12.14 -25.26 31.77
N TYR A 344 11.60 -24.56 32.77
CA TYR A 344 10.16 -24.54 33.06
C TYR A 344 9.33 -23.89 31.93
N SER A 345 9.86 -22.86 31.26
CA SER A 345 9.10 -22.05 30.29
C SER A 345 8.76 -22.82 28.98
N PRO A 346 9.71 -23.48 28.29
CA PRO A 346 9.40 -24.26 27.09
C PRO A 346 8.42 -25.41 27.35
N MET A 347 8.49 -26.04 28.53
CA MET A 347 7.54 -27.10 28.93
C MET A 347 6.11 -26.56 29.08
N LEU A 348 5.94 -25.39 29.70
CA LEU A 348 4.63 -24.77 29.88
C LEU A 348 4.01 -24.35 28.53
N GLN A 349 4.81 -23.79 27.62
CA GLN A 349 4.36 -23.44 26.26
C GLN A 349 4.00 -24.68 25.44
N ALA A 350 4.80 -25.76 25.53
CA ALA A 350 4.50 -27.04 24.89
C ALA A 350 3.17 -27.64 25.38
N LYS A 351 2.90 -27.56 26.69
CA LYS A 351 1.63 -28.01 27.27
C LYS A 351 0.45 -27.18 26.76
N ASN A 352 0.56 -25.84 26.76
CA ASN A 352 -0.48 -24.95 26.23
C ASN A 352 -0.78 -25.24 24.75
N TRP A 353 0.26 -25.43 23.92
CA TRP A 353 0.07 -25.82 22.53
C TRP A 353 -0.56 -27.21 22.38
N GLN A 354 -0.18 -28.20 23.20
CA GLN A 354 -0.79 -29.54 23.16
C GLN A 354 -2.28 -29.50 23.49
N GLU A 355 -2.69 -28.73 24.49
CA GLU A 355 -4.09 -28.54 24.88
C GLU A 355 -4.88 -27.94 23.71
N LYS A 356 -4.44 -26.79 23.18
CA LYS A 356 -5.08 -26.11 22.03
C LYS A 356 -5.11 -26.93 20.75
N LEU A 357 -3.99 -27.57 20.38
CA LEU A 357 -3.94 -28.41 19.17
C LEU A 357 -4.86 -29.63 19.29
N SER A 358 -5.10 -30.14 20.51
CA SER A 358 -6.06 -31.22 20.75
C SER A 358 -7.50 -30.74 20.54
N GLU A 359 -7.85 -29.56 21.08
CA GLU A 359 -9.16 -28.94 20.87
C GLU A 359 -9.43 -28.66 19.38
N LEU A 360 -8.46 -28.05 18.69
CA LEU A 360 -8.57 -27.78 17.24
C LEU A 360 -8.67 -29.08 16.43
N LYS A 361 -7.95 -30.14 16.80
CA LYS A 361 -8.04 -31.44 16.12
C LYS A 361 -9.34 -32.20 16.42
N MET A 362 -10.02 -31.89 17.51
CA MET A 362 -11.39 -32.37 17.77
C MET A 362 -12.43 -31.61 16.94
N LEU A 363 -12.22 -30.31 16.71
CA LEU A 363 -13.10 -29.47 15.88
C LEU A 363 -12.96 -29.79 14.39
N ASP A 364 -11.73 -29.98 13.89
CA ASP A 364 -11.47 -30.47 12.54
C ASP A 364 -10.48 -31.66 12.56
N PRO A 365 -11.00 -32.90 12.68
CA PRO A 365 -10.19 -34.11 12.59
C PRO A 365 -9.53 -34.29 11.22
N SER A 366 -10.03 -33.66 10.16
CA SER A 366 -9.52 -33.80 8.79
C SER A 366 -8.33 -32.89 8.48
N ASP A 367 -8.14 -31.79 9.22
CA ASP A 367 -7.03 -30.88 8.98
C ASP A 367 -5.68 -31.48 9.36
N GLU A 368 -4.96 -32.01 8.36
CA GLU A 368 -3.62 -32.59 8.52
C GLU A 368 -2.55 -31.56 8.91
N ARG A 369 -2.80 -30.26 8.72
CA ARG A 369 -1.88 -29.15 9.04
C ARG A 369 -1.72 -28.94 10.54
N ILE A 370 -2.69 -29.39 11.34
CA ILE A 370 -2.65 -29.32 12.80
C ILE A 370 -1.56 -30.26 13.36
N GLY A 371 -0.65 -29.70 14.14
CA GLY A 371 0.42 -30.41 14.83
C GLY A 371 1.70 -29.59 14.91
N PHE A 372 2.82 -30.26 15.21
CA PHE A 372 4.13 -29.63 15.32
C PHE A 372 4.97 -29.91 14.07
N SER A 373 5.73 -28.92 13.59
CA SER A 373 6.87 -29.15 12.68
C SER A 373 8.13 -28.48 13.22
N GLN A 374 9.28 -28.86 12.68
CA GLN A 374 10.52 -28.10 12.89
C GLN A 374 10.41 -26.74 12.20
N SER A 375 10.94 -25.70 12.84
CA SER A 375 11.11 -24.35 12.29
C SER A 375 12.57 -24.10 11.90
N SER A 376 12.80 -23.26 10.89
CA SER A 376 14.15 -22.91 10.44
C SER A 376 14.77 -21.75 11.22
N THR A 377 13.99 -21.01 12.02
CA THR A 377 14.41 -19.82 12.79
C THR A 377 15.80 -19.94 13.43
N CYS A 378 16.03 -21.02 14.18
CA CYS A 378 17.17 -21.15 15.08
C CYS A 378 18.35 -21.95 14.51
N ILE A 379 18.31 -22.34 13.23
CA ILE A 379 19.37 -23.16 12.59
C ILE A 379 20.74 -22.49 12.73
N LYS A 380 20.84 -21.17 12.50
CA LYS A 380 22.12 -20.43 12.61
C LYS A 380 22.59 -20.23 14.06
N ALA A 381 21.73 -20.48 15.05
CA ALA A 381 22.06 -20.53 16.47
C ALA A 381 22.30 -21.96 16.97
N LYS A 382 22.31 -22.97 16.08
CA LYS A 382 22.50 -24.40 16.38
C LYS A 382 21.48 -24.98 17.38
N MET A 383 20.32 -24.35 17.52
CA MET A 383 19.21 -24.83 18.35
C MET A 383 18.10 -25.41 17.49
N ARG A 384 17.38 -26.42 17.99
CA ARG A 384 16.22 -26.99 17.32
C ARG A 384 14.96 -26.28 17.80
N ALA A 385 14.29 -25.58 16.88
CA ALA A 385 13.01 -24.92 17.13
C ALA A 385 11.86 -25.65 16.44
N PHE A 386 10.66 -25.50 17.00
CA PHE A 386 9.42 -26.10 16.52
C PHE A 386 8.30 -25.05 16.51
N LYS A 387 7.37 -25.20 15.58
CA LYS A 387 6.19 -24.35 15.41
C LYS A 387 4.88 -25.14 15.51
N PRO A 388 3.73 -24.52 15.86
CA PRO A 388 2.45 -25.20 16.01
C PRO A 388 1.66 -25.35 14.69
N SER A 389 2.36 -25.61 13.59
CA SER A 389 1.78 -25.90 12.28
C SER A 389 2.67 -26.87 11.52
N LYS A 390 2.08 -27.81 10.78
CA LYS A 390 2.79 -28.65 9.79
C LYS A 390 2.86 -28.02 8.39
N ALA A 391 2.01 -27.03 8.12
CA ALA A 391 2.04 -26.29 6.87
C ALA A 391 3.00 -25.09 6.93
N MET A 392 3.42 -24.64 5.75
CA MET A 392 3.99 -23.30 5.57
C MET A 392 2.96 -22.27 6.04
N THR A 393 3.41 -21.26 6.79
CA THR A 393 2.55 -20.23 7.39
C THR A 393 2.95 -18.86 6.88
N PHE A 394 2.08 -17.87 7.11
CA PHE A 394 2.41 -16.46 6.87
C PHE A 394 3.66 -15.96 7.63
N MET A 395 4.10 -16.63 8.71
CA MET A 395 5.37 -16.33 9.40
C MET A 395 6.59 -17.03 8.78
N GLU A 396 6.39 -17.97 7.86
CA GLU A 396 7.47 -18.60 7.08
C GLU A 396 7.71 -17.87 5.76
N PHE A 397 6.63 -17.42 5.11
CA PHE A 397 6.67 -16.62 3.89
C PHE A 397 5.53 -15.58 3.89
N HIS A 398 5.84 -14.31 3.59
CA HIS A 398 4.89 -13.19 3.65
C HIS A 398 3.82 -13.21 2.55
N ASP A 399 3.95 -14.07 1.53
CA ASP A 399 2.98 -14.29 0.45
C ASP A 399 2.03 -15.47 0.74
N VAL A 400 2.27 -16.24 1.81
CA VAL A 400 1.39 -17.33 2.24
C VAL A 400 0.22 -16.79 3.06
N GLU A 401 -0.98 -16.88 2.50
CA GLU A 401 -2.22 -16.47 3.18
C GLU A 401 -2.69 -17.41 4.31
N TYR A 402 -1.99 -18.52 4.57
CA TYR A 402 -2.38 -19.46 5.63
C TYR A 402 -1.93 -18.97 7.02
N ILE A 403 -2.93 -18.57 7.81
CA ILE A 403 -2.81 -18.20 9.23
C ILE A 403 -3.43 -19.35 10.05
N PRO A 404 -2.63 -20.17 10.76
CA PRO A 404 -3.17 -21.28 11.54
C PRO A 404 -4.00 -20.76 12.72
N ARG A 405 -5.13 -21.41 13.05
CA ARG A 405 -6.04 -20.93 14.11
C ARG A 405 -5.37 -20.73 15.47
N ILE A 406 -4.45 -21.63 15.83
CA ILE A 406 -3.66 -21.52 17.06
C ILE A 406 -2.77 -20.26 17.10
N TYR A 407 -2.35 -19.70 15.96
CA TYR A 407 -1.57 -18.46 15.93
C TYR A 407 -2.46 -17.28 16.34
N VAL A 408 -3.71 -17.25 15.87
CA VAL A 408 -4.70 -16.22 16.25
C VAL A 408 -5.00 -16.28 17.74
N GLU A 409 -5.12 -17.47 18.33
CA GLU A 409 -5.32 -17.65 19.77
C GLU A 409 -4.10 -17.23 20.60
N LEU A 410 -2.91 -17.66 20.19
CA LEU A 410 -1.65 -17.27 20.86
C LEU A 410 -1.42 -15.76 20.77
N TRP A 411 -1.78 -15.13 19.66
CA TRP A 411 -1.75 -13.69 19.46
C TRP A 411 -2.75 -12.99 20.38
N GLN A 412 -4.01 -13.43 20.41
CA GLN A 412 -5.04 -12.88 21.30
C GLN A 412 -4.60 -12.96 22.78
N GLU A 413 -4.06 -14.10 23.21
CA GLU A 413 -3.49 -14.27 24.56
C GLU A 413 -2.34 -13.29 24.86
N VAL A 414 -1.49 -12.98 23.88
CA VAL A 414 -0.39 -12.02 24.08
C VAL A 414 -0.94 -10.62 24.25
N ILE A 415 -1.88 -10.17 23.41
CA ILE A 415 -2.42 -8.81 23.50
C ILE A 415 -3.27 -8.61 24.76
N GLU A 416 -4.00 -9.63 25.21
CA GLU A 416 -4.69 -9.60 26.52
C GLU A 416 -3.73 -9.42 27.69
N LYS A 417 -2.61 -10.17 27.70
CA LYS A 417 -1.54 -10.04 28.72
C LYS A 417 -0.81 -8.70 28.61
N GLN A 418 -0.78 -8.09 27.42
CA GLN A 418 -0.16 -6.79 27.14
C GLN A 418 -1.12 -5.60 27.26
N ARG A 419 -2.42 -5.80 27.53
CA ARG A 419 -3.46 -4.74 27.69
C ARG A 419 -3.05 -3.55 28.57
N ASN A 420 -2.10 -3.74 29.49
CA ASN A 420 -1.54 -2.70 30.37
C ASN A 420 -0.02 -2.45 30.24
N ASN A 421 0.71 -3.15 29.35
CA ASN A 421 2.17 -3.04 29.19
C ASN A 421 2.55 -2.61 27.77
N LYS A 422 3.21 -1.46 27.64
CA LYS A 422 3.17 -0.60 26.45
C LYS A 422 4.45 -0.56 25.63
N PRO A 423 4.36 -0.56 24.28
CA PRO A 423 5.37 0.14 23.49
C PRO A 423 4.86 0.80 22.19
N ILE A 424 4.41 2.06 22.24
CA ILE A 424 4.93 3.05 21.28
C ILE A 424 6.23 3.56 21.90
N LEU A 425 7.28 2.73 21.86
CA LEU A 425 8.51 2.80 22.66
C LEU A 425 8.31 3.25 24.13
N THR A 426 7.55 2.47 24.89
CA THR A 426 7.12 2.77 26.29
C THR A 426 6.49 4.15 26.45
N ASN A 427 5.58 4.41 25.51
CA ASN A 427 4.96 5.69 25.19
C ASN A 427 6.00 6.82 25.14
N LEU A 428 6.98 6.46 24.32
CA LEU A 428 8.21 7.06 23.84
C LEU A 428 9.30 7.18 24.93
N ALA A 429 8.94 7.69 26.11
CA ALA A 429 9.39 7.29 27.47
C ALA A 429 8.63 8.19 28.47
N ILE A 430 7.31 8.17 28.32
CA ILE A 430 6.32 8.89 29.12
C ILE A 430 6.47 10.42 29.00
N SER A 431 6.19 10.93 27.79
CA SER A 431 6.14 12.38 27.45
C SER A 431 7.38 13.19 27.83
N ALA A 432 8.55 12.54 27.79
CA ALA A 432 9.88 13.08 28.07
C ALA A 432 9.99 13.56 29.51
N TYR A 433 9.46 12.73 30.42
CA TYR A 433 9.15 13.10 31.79
C TYR A 433 8.34 14.39 31.87
N GLU A 434 7.21 14.35 31.14
CA GLU A 434 6.13 15.33 31.14
C GLU A 434 6.57 16.81 31.12
N ASN A 435 7.63 17.07 30.33
CA ASN A 435 7.98 18.37 29.75
C ASN A 435 8.73 19.40 30.61
N GLU A 436 9.53 18.95 31.59
CA GLU A 436 10.79 19.64 31.93
C GLU A 436 12.06 18.79 31.69
N ASN A 437 11.89 17.57 31.16
CA ASN A 437 12.58 17.06 29.96
C ASN A 437 14.08 17.39 29.76
N ALA A 438 14.96 16.67 30.47
CA ALA A 438 16.41 16.73 30.25
C ALA A 438 16.83 15.88 29.02
N GLU A 439 16.90 16.53 27.85
CA GLU A 439 17.31 15.99 26.54
C GLU A 439 16.49 14.79 26.02
N MET A 440 15.17 14.99 25.84
CA MET A 440 14.18 13.94 25.54
C MET A 440 14.28 12.75 26.51
N ALA A 441 14.51 13.10 27.78
CA ALA A 441 14.94 12.23 28.88
C ALA A 441 16.07 11.28 28.44
N LEU A 442 17.22 11.86 28.07
CA LEU A 442 18.36 11.25 27.34
C LEU A 442 17.96 10.34 26.15
N TYR A 443 17.10 10.90 25.31
CA TYR A 443 16.44 10.31 24.15
C TYR A 443 16.00 8.85 24.32
N TRP A 444 14.91 8.70 25.06
CA TRP A 444 14.05 7.52 25.05
C TRP A 444 14.63 6.21 25.62
N GLU A 445 15.10 6.20 26.87
CA GLU A 445 16.39 6.80 27.21
C GLU A 445 17.45 5.88 26.60
N ASN A 446 18.28 6.36 25.67
CA ASN A 446 19.17 5.56 24.81
C ASN A 446 18.40 4.68 23.77
N VAL A 447 17.20 5.11 23.34
CA VAL A 447 16.21 4.39 22.48
C VAL A 447 16.13 2.90 22.82
N GLN A 448 15.62 2.62 24.02
CA GLN A 448 15.58 1.32 24.70
C GLN A 448 16.91 0.84 25.31
N SER A 449 18.04 1.55 25.10
CA SER A 449 19.46 1.17 25.37
C SER A 449 19.91 -0.14 24.72
N GLN A 450 18.97 -0.80 24.04
CA GLN A 450 18.93 -2.22 23.82
C GLN A 450 18.54 -2.56 22.37
N LEU A 451 19.28 -1.99 21.42
CA LEU A 451 19.93 -2.90 20.48
C LEU A 451 20.96 -3.80 21.22
N ALA A 452 21.44 -3.36 22.40
CA ALA A 452 22.01 -4.15 23.54
C ALA A 452 23.36 -4.82 23.30
N ALA A 453 23.73 -4.80 22.04
CA ALA A 453 24.38 -5.86 21.30
C ALA A 453 23.88 -5.70 19.85
N MET A 454 23.95 -4.49 19.27
CA MET A 454 23.43 -4.22 17.91
C MET A 454 23.88 -5.30 16.92
N LEU A 455 25.12 -5.78 17.08
CA LEU A 455 25.51 -7.17 16.84
C LEU A 455 26.42 -7.80 17.96
N ALA A 456 26.86 -7.02 18.97
CA ALA A 456 27.81 -7.32 20.08
C ALA A 456 29.19 -7.93 19.75
N LYS A 457 29.38 -8.59 18.61
CA LYS A 457 30.67 -8.75 17.93
C LYS A 457 30.42 -9.07 16.45
N ARG A 458 31.40 -8.70 15.63
CA ARG A 458 31.53 -9.13 14.23
C ARG A 458 31.51 -10.67 14.14
#